data_AF-A0A7C2DUT8-F1
#
_entry.id   AF-A0A7C2DUT8-F1
#
_cell.length_a   1.000
_cell.length_b   1.000
_cell.length_c   1.000
_cell.angle_alpha   90.00
_cell.angle_beta   90.00
_cell.angle_gamma   90.00
#
_symmetry.space_group_name_H-M   'P 1'
#
loop_
_entity.id
_entity.type
_entity.pdbx_description
1 polymer ?
#
loop_
_entity_poly.entity_id
_entity_poly.type
_entity_poly.pdbx_seq_one_letter_code
_entity_poly.pdbx_strand_id
1 'polypeptide(L)'
;MEPGSGSFAQRLYIWERVLDLIRARPVTGWGLETLGTVFPYDRSSLVEIFGLKPVIVDRAHNDLLQVTVAMGIPGALAYLLFWGTVIRAGWRLCRGTSGTDRVLTAGWLSALVAYLIQLQFSFSLVAVAPVVWLMAGAACGWEASR
;
A
#
# COMPACT_ATOMS: atom_id res chain seq x y z
N MET A 1 13.10 8.54 -29.10
CA MET A 1 12.41 8.97 -27.87
C MET A 1 13.38 8.76 -26.72
N GLU A 2 13.62 9.80 -25.92
CA GLU A 2 14.57 9.71 -24.81
C GLU A 2 14.11 8.66 -23.78
N PRO A 3 15.01 7.77 -23.32
CA PRO A 3 14.71 6.85 -22.23
C PRO A 3 14.74 7.63 -20.90
N GLY A 4 13.63 8.31 -20.60
CA GLY A 4 13.50 9.20 -19.44
C GLY A 4 12.08 9.41 -18.90
N SER A 5 11.03 8.92 -19.57
CA SER A 5 9.63 8.94 -19.09
C SER A 5 9.34 7.84 -18.03
N GLY A 6 10.33 7.61 -17.16
CA GLY A 6 10.44 6.49 -16.23
C GLY A 6 9.46 6.49 -15.05
N SER A 7 9.20 5.29 -14.51
CA SER A 7 8.40 4.97 -13.32
C SER A 7 6.94 5.43 -13.31
N PHE A 8 6.63 6.71 -13.57
CA PHE A 8 5.28 7.25 -13.45
C PHE A 8 4.32 6.72 -14.54
N ALA A 9 4.71 6.80 -15.82
CA ALA A 9 3.89 6.27 -16.92
C ALA A 9 3.67 4.76 -16.79
N GLN A 10 4.70 4.04 -16.35
CA GLN A 10 4.63 2.60 -16.04
C GLN A 10 3.61 2.30 -14.94
N ARG A 11 3.60 3.09 -13.86
CA ARG A 11 2.62 2.94 -12.78
C ARG A 11 1.20 3.23 -13.24
N LEU A 12 1.00 4.31 -14.00
CA LEU A 12 -0.34 4.65 -14.51
C LEU A 12 -0.89 3.52 -15.38
N TYR A 13 -0.08 2.98 -16.30
CA TYR A 13 -0.44 1.81 -17.09
C TYR A 13 -0.80 0.59 -16.24
N ILE A 14 -0.01 0.30 -15.22
CA ILE A 14 -0.29 -0.81 -14.28
C ILE A 14 -1.61 -0.54 -13.55
N TRP A 15 -1.83 0.68 -13.06
CA TRP A 15 -3.02 1.04 -12.28
C TRP A 15 -4.30 0.94 -13.11
N GLU A 16 -4.28 1.38 -14.37
CA GLU A 16 -5.43 1.24 -15.27
C GLU A 16 -5.86 -0.22 -15.43
N ARG A 17 -4.89 -1.10 -15.71
CA ARG A 17 -5.16 -2.54 -15.86
C ARG A 17 -5.57 -3.21 -14.54
N VAL A 18 -4.97 -2.80 -13.43
CA VAL A 18 -5.34 -3.27 -12.09
C VAL A 18 -6.78 -2.85 -11.75
N LEU A 19 -7.19 -1.63 -12.10
CA LEU A 19 -8.56 -1.17 -11.92
C LEU A 19 -9.56 -2.00 -12.73
N ASP A 20 -9.21 -2.40 -13.96
CA ASP A 20 -10.05 -3.30 -14.76
C ASP A 20 -10.17 -4.70 -14.13
N LEU A 21 -9.07 -5.23 -13.59
CA LEU A 21 -9.11 -6.48 -12.81
C LEU A 21 -9.99 -6.36 -11.57
N ILE A 22 -9.92 -5.25 -10.84
CA ILE A 22 -10.79 -4.97 -9.69
C ILE A 22 -12.25 -4.93 -10.13
N ARG A 23 -12.57 -4.24 -11.24
CA ARG A 23 -13.94 -4.17 -11.78
C ARG A 23 -14.48 -5.55 -12.17
N ALA A 24 -13.62 -6.45 -12.63
CA ALA A 24 -14.01 -7.81 -12.99
C ALA A 24 -14.34 -8.70 -11.78
N ARG A 25 -13.69 -8.50 -10.62
CA ARG A 25 -13.93 -9.27 -9.38
C ARG A 25 -13.90 -8.37 -8.13
N PRO A 26 -14.87 -7.45 -7.98
CA PRO A 26 -14.80 -6.40 -6.96
C PRO A 26 -14.95 -6.92 -5.53
N VAL A 27 -15.60 -8.08 -5.33
CA VAL A 27 -15.89 -8.61 -3.99
C VAL A 27 -14.78 -9.52 -3.49
N THR A 28 -14.34 -10.48 -4.31
CA THR A 28 -13.38 -11.51 -3.89
C THR A 28 -11.94 -11.20 -4.28
N GLY A 29 -11.73 -10.32 -5.26
CA GLY A 29 -10.44 -10.14 -5.91
C GLY A 29 -9.98 -11.39 -6.67
N TRP A 30 -8.65 -11.47 -6.85
CA TRP A 30 -7.96 -12.50 -7.63
C TRP A 30 -7.02 -13.39 -6.79
N GLY A 31 -6.98 -13.20 -5.47
CA GLY A 31 -6.09 -13.94 -4.57
C GLY A 31 -4.78 -13.21 -4.28
N LEU A 32 -4.13 -13.59 -3.18
CA LEU A 32 -2.83 -13.03 -2.78
C LEU A 32 -1.73 -13.48 -3.74
N GLU A 33 -0.82 -12.56 -4.07
CA GLU A 33 0.36 -12.83 -4.91
C GLU A 33 0.04 -13.38 -6.32
N THR A 34 -1.18 -13.17 -6.83
CA THR A 34 -1.58 -13.66 -8.16
C THR A 34 -1.44 -12.61 -9.27
N LEU A 35 -1.11 -11.36 -8.94
CA LEU A 35 -1.12 -10.25 -9.92
C LEU A 35 -0.27 -10.55 -11.16
N GLY A 36 0.93 -11.10 -10.98
CA GLY A 36 1.80 -11.49 -12.11
C GLY A 36 1.22 -12.59 -13.01
N THR A 37 0.23 -13.35 -12.53
CA THR A 37 -0.46 -14.38 -13.33
C THR A 37 -1.70 -13.82 -14.03
N VAL A 38 -2.44 -12.92 -13.37
CA VAL A 38 -3.72 -12.40 -13.88
C VAL A 38 -3.57 -11.09 -14.66
N PHE A 39 -2.39 -10.47 -14.66
CA PHE A 39 -2.15 -9.21 -15.35
C PHE A 39 -2.38 -9.38 -16.87
N PRO A 40 -3.19 -8.51 -17.51
CA PRO A 40 -3.50 -8.62 -18.93
C PRO A 40 -2.32 -8.08 -19.77
N TYR A 41 -1.32 -8.93 -20.00
CA TYR A 41 -0.12 -8.58 -20.78
C TYR A 41 -0.47 -8.29 -22.25
N ASP A 42 -0.26 -7.04 -22.66
CA ASP A 42 -0.26 -6.63 -24.08
C ASP A 42 1.16 -6.34 -24.54
N ARG A 43 1.68 -7.10 -25.51
CA ARG A 43 3.10 -7.01 -25.92
C ARG A 43 3.44 -5.65 -26.52
N SER A 44 2.56 -5.07 -27.33
CA SER A 44 2.77 -3.74 -27.93
C SER A 44 2.91 -2.66 -26.87
N SER A 45 1.93 -2.57 -25.97
CA SER A 45 1.94 -1.60 -24.87
C SER A 45 3.13 -1.81 -23.93
N LEU A 46 3.51 -3.05 -23.64
CA LEU A 46 4.66 -3.35 -22.78
C LEU A 46 5.97 -2.89 -23.41
N VAL A 47 6.18 -3.12 -24.71
CA VAL A 47 7.39 -2.65 -25.40
C VAL A 47 7.44 -1.13 -25.46
N GLU A 48 6.30 -0.48 -25.66
CA GLU A 48 6.20 0.98 -25.67
C GLU A 48 6.53 1.61 -24.31
N ILE A 49 6.04 1.02 -23.22
CA ILE A 49 6.07 1.61 -21.87
C ILE A 49 7.28 1.13 -21.04
N PHE A 50 7.73 -0.11 -21.25
CA PHE A 50 8.83 -0.74 -20.50
C PHE A 50 10.07 -1.02 -21.36
N GLY A 51 9.98 -0.80 -22.67
CA GLY A 51 11.06 -1.13 -23.61
C GLY A 51 11.12 -2.61 -23.94
N LEU A 52 12.21 -3.03 -24.60
CA LEU A 52 12.37 -4.39 -25.12
C LEU A 52 12.68 -5.46 -24.06
N LYS A 53 12.89 -5.06 -22.80
CA LYS A 53 13.20 -6.01 -21.74
C LYS A 53 11.93 -6.75 -21.31
N PRO A 54 11.97 -8.09 -21.12
CA PRO A 54 10.87 -8.80 -20.50
C PRO A 54 10.57 -8.22 -19.12
N VAL A 55 9.31 -7.93 -18.85
CA VAL A 55 8.83 -7.42 -17.55
C VAL A 55 7.67 -8.29 -17.09
N ILE A 56 7.75 -8.72 -15.84
CA ILE A 56 6.64 -9.33 -15.12
C ILE A 56 6.10 -8.27 -14.16
N VAL A 57 4.82 -7.94 -14.33
CA VAL A 57 4.12 -7.02 -13.42
C VAL A 57 3.51 -7.85 -12.28
N ASP A 58 4.28 -8.04 -11.21
CA ASP A 58 3.85 -8.79 -10.02
C ASP A 58 3.34 -7.89 -8.87
N ARG A 59 3.59 -6.58 -8.96
CA ARG A 59 3.15 -5.56 -8.00
C ARG A 59 2.47 -4.38 -8.70
N ALA A 60 1.42 -3.86 -8.05
CA ALA A 60 0.74 -2.64 -8.48
C ALA A 60 1.54 -1.36 -8.20
N HIS A 61 2.58 -1.44 -7.37
CA HIS A 61 3.31 -0.28 -6.81
C HIS A 61 2.39 0.79 -6.19
N ASN A 62 1.26 0.32 -5.68
CA ASN A 62 0.27 1.05 -4.91
C ASN A 62 -0.38 0.02 -4.00
N ASP A 63 -0.13 0.15 -2.71
CA ASP A 63 -0.51 -0.87 -1.73
C ASP A 63 -2.04 -1.03 -1.60
N LEU A 64 -2.80 0.06 -1.68
CA LEU A 64 -4.26 -0.02 -1.65
C LEU A 64 -4.82 -0.74 -2.89
N LEU A 65 -4.30 -0.43 -4.09
CA LEU A 65 -4.68 -1.16 -5.30
C LEU A 65 -4.26 -2.63 -5.23
N GLN A 66 -3.07 -2.93 -4.68
CA GLN A 66 -2.58 -4.29 -4.49
C GLN A 66 -3.50 -5.10 -3.57
N VAL A 67 -3.89 -4.53 -2.43
CA VAL A 67 -4.84 -5.14 -1.50
C VAL A 67 -6.20 -5.35 -2.16
N THR A 68 -6.68 -4.35 -2.90
CA THR A 68 -8.01 -4.39 -3.54
C THR A 68 -8.06 -5.42 -4.66
N VAL A 69 -7.04 -5.53 -5.51
CA VAL A 69 -7.02 -6.54 -6.58
C VAL A 69 -6.87 -7.96 -6.03
N ALA A 70 -6.17 -8.12 -4.91
CA ALA A 70 -5.97 -9.43 -4.29
C ALA A 70 -7.20 -9.91 -3.51
N MET A 71 -7.79 -9.05 -2.67
CA MET A 71 -8.83 -9.43 -1.70
C MET A 71 -10.20 -8.77 -1.94
N GLY A 72 -10.33 -7.96 -3.00
CA GLY A 72 -11.54 -7.20 -3.29
C GLY A 72 -11.72 -5.96 -2.41
N ILE A 73 -12.81 -5.23 -2.68
CA ILE A 73 -13.25 -4.06 -1.92
C ILE A 73 -13.46 -4.37 -0.44
N PRO A 74 -14.09 -5.49 -0.02
CA PRO A 74 -14.22 -5.82 1.40
C PRO A 74 -12.86 -5.94 2.11
N GLY A 75 -11.87 -6.57 1.47
CA GLY A 75 -10.51 -6.67 2.00
C GLY A 75 -9.83 -5.29 2.10
N ALA A 76 -10.00 -4.45 1.08
CA ALA A 76 -9.50 -3.07 1.10
C ALA A 76 -10.14 -2.21 2.22
N LEU A 77 -11.44 -2.36 2.45
CA LEU A 77 -12.13 -1.68 3.55
C LEU A 77 -11.63 -2.16 4.91
N ALA A 78 -11.47 -3.48 5.11
CA ALA A 78 -10.90 -4.02 6.34
C ALA A 78 -9.48 -3.50 6.59
N TYR A 79 -8.66 -3.43 5.53
CA TYR A 79 -7.31 -2.88 5.57
C TYR A 79 -7.28 -1.39 5.97
N LEU A 80 -8.13 -0.56 5.35
CA LEU A 80 -8.26 0.85 5.68
C LEU A 80 -8.80 1.08 7.09
N LEU A 81 -9.77 0.27 7.52
CA LEU A 81 -10.31 0.32 8.88
C LEU A 81 -9.22 -0.01 9.90
N PHE A 82 -8.42 -1.06 9.66
CA PHE A 82 -7.29 -1.41 10.52
C PHE A 82 -6.34 -0.23 10.70
N TRP A 83 -5.81 0.33 9.60
CA TRP A 83 -4.90 1.48 9.71
C TRP A 83 -5.57 2.72 10.31
N GLY A 84 -6.86 2.93 10.03
CA GLY A 84 -7.66 3.98 10.67
C GLY A 84 -7.71 3.83 12.18
N THR A 85 -7.87 2.61 12.71
CA THR A 85 -7.84 2.35 14.15
C THR A 85 -6.47 2.65 14.77
N VAL A 86 -5.38 2.23 14.11
CA VAL A 86 -4.01 2.47 14.57
C VAL A 86 -3.70 3.97 14.60
N ILE A 87 -4.03 4.70 13.54
CA ILE A 87 -3.84 6.16 13.46
C ILE A 87 -4.68 6.86 14.53
N ARG A 88 -5.93 6.45 14.73
CA ARG A 88 -6.81 7.01 15.76
C ARG A 88 -6.25 6.78 17.17
N ALA A 89 -5.76 5.58 17.47
CA ALA A 89 -5.12 5.26 18.75
C ALA A 89 -3.89 6.14 18.99
N GLY A 90 -3.00 6.23 17.99
CA GLY A 90 -1.83 7.11 18.01
C GLY A 90 -2.16 8.59 18.22
N TRP A 91 -3.20 9.07 17.54
CA TRP A 91 -3.68 10.45 17.69
C TRP A 91 -4.21 10.74 19.09
N ARG A 92 -5.01 9.83 19.67
CA ARG A 92 -5.51 9.95 21.04
C ARG A 92 -4.38 9.92 22.06
N LEU A 93 -3.38 9.08 21.84
CA LEU A 93 -2.17 9.01 22.66
C LEU A 93 -1.42 10.35 22.63
N CYS A 94 -1.09 10.86 21.45
CA CYS A 94 -0.41 12.15 21.27
C CYS A 94 -1.16 13.31 21.96
N ARG A 95 -2.49 13.34 21.86
CA ARG A 95 -3.32 14.36 22.55
C ARG A 95 -3.37 14.20 24.08
N GLY A 96 -3.16 13.00 24.60
CA GLY A 96 -3.19 12.69 26.03
C GLY A 96 -1.85 12.82 26.74
N THR A 97 -0.76 13.06 26.01
CA THR A 97 0.61 13.20 26.55
C THR A 97 1.10 14.64 26.48
N SER A 98 2.12 14.98 27.27
CA SER A 98 2.77 16.31 27.27
C SER A 98 4.30 16.17 27.25
N GLY A 99 5.01 17.28 27.05
CA GLY A 99 6.48 17.31 27.04
C GLY A 99 7.11 16.38 26.00
N THR A 100 8.16 15.66 26.41
CA THR A 100 8.91 14.72 25.56
C THR A 100 8.04 13.59 25.01
N ASP A 101 7.12 13.05 25.81
CA ASP A 101 6.24 11.94 25.38
C ASP A 101 5.34 12.36 24.23
N ARG A 102 4.87 13.61 24.23
CA ARG A 102 4.10 14.16 23.10
C ARG A 102 4.94 14.27 21.83
N VAL A 103 6.21 14.66 21.94
CA VAL A 103 7.13 14.74 20.80
C VAL A 103 7.39 13.34 20.23
N LEU A 104 7.65 12.36 21.09
CA LEU A 104 7.91 10.97 20.68
C LEU A 104 6.69 10.35 20.00
N THR A 105 5.51 10.50 20.59
CA THR A 105 4.26 9.94 20.04
C THR A 105 3.84 10.63 18.74
N ALA A 106 4.04 11.95 18.63
CA ALA A 106 3.84 12.67 17.37
C ALA A 106 4.83 12.24 16.28
N GLY A 107 6.11 12.05 16.62
CA GLY A 107 7.14 11.56 15.70
C GLY A 107 6.83 10.15 15.20
N TRP A 108 6.47 9.25 16.11
CA TRP A 108 6.02 7.88 15.79
C TRP A 108 4.81 7.89 14.82
N LEU A 109 3.77 8.68 15.13
CA LEU A 109 2.57 8.76 14.30
C LEU A 109 2.88 9.35 12.91
N SER A 110 3.74 10.38 12.87
CA SER A 110 4.16 11.00 11.62
C SER A 110 4.94 10.02 10.75
N ALA A 111 5.84 9.24 11.33
CA ALA A 111 6.58 8.20 10.61
C ALA A 111 5.65 7.13 10.04
N LEU A 112 4.66 6.68 10.82
CA LEU A 112 3.66 5.72 10.35
C LEU A 112 2.84 6.28 9.17
N VAL A 113 2.32 7.50 9.29
CA VAL A 113 1.53 8.13 8.22
C VAL A 113 2.39 8.35 6.97
N ALA A 114 3.62 8.82 7.12
CA ALA A 114 4.55 8.99 6.00
C ALA A 114 4.82 7.66 5.28
N TYR A 115 5.00 6.57 6.03
CA TYR A 115 5.17 5.24 5.46
C TYR A 115 3.92 4.77 4.68
N LEU A 116 2.72 4.95 5.24
CA LEU A 116 1.47 4.57 4.55
C LEU A 116 1.25 5.39 3.26
N ILE A 117 1.63 6.67 3.24
CA ILE A 117 1.61 7.50 2.03
C ILE A 117 2.64 6.97 1.01
N GLN A 118 3.86 6.68 1.45
CA GLN A 118 4.92 6.14 0.60
C GLN A 118 4.50 4.82 -0.07
N LEU A 119 3.75 3.96 0.63
CA LEU A 119 3.22 2.70 0.09
C LEU A 119 2.25 2.88 -1.08
N GLN A 120 1.60 4.03 -1.23
CA GLN A 120 0.71 4.29 -2.38
C GLN A 120 1.49 4.51 -3.68
N PHE A 121 2.79 4.76 -3.57
CA PHE A 121 3.73 4.94 -4.67
C PHE A 121 4.90 3.95 -4.56
N SER A 122 4.76 2.88 -3.81
CA SER A 122 5.79 1.87 -3.65
C SER A 122 5.16 0.53 -3.31
N PHE A 123 5.91 -0.35 -2.67
CA PHE A 123 5.42 -1.59 -2.10
C PHE A 123 6.12 -1.83 -0.77
N SER A 124 5.50 -2.66 0.07
CA SER A 124 6.06 -3.00 1.36
C SER A 124 7.32 -3.86 1.20
N LEU A 125 8.41 -3.43 1.83
CA LEU A 125 9.65 -4.18 1.87
C LEU A 125 9.65 -5.07 3.11
N VAL A 126 10.05 -6.33 2.93
CA VAL A 126 10.15 -7.33 4.02
C VAL A 126 11.04 -6.83 5.17
N ALA A 127 12.06 -6.02 4.88
CA ALA A 127 12.93 -5.44 5.90
C ALA A 127 12.24 -4.36 6.78
N VAL A 128 11.21 -3.69 6.26
CA VAL A 128 10.55 -2.56 6.93
C VAL A 128 9.22 -2.98 7.56
N ALA A 129 8.51 -3.93 6.92
CA ALA A 129 7.19 -4.37 7.37
C ALA A 129 7.15 -4.76 8.86
N PRO A 130 8.08 -5.57 9.41
CA PRO A 130 8.03 -5.97 10.82
C PRO A 130 8.05 -4.78 11.78
N VAL A 131 8.86 -3.76 11.49
CA VAL A 131 8.94 -2.55 12.32
C VAL A 131 7.59 -1.83 12.35
N VAL A 132 6.96 -1.67 11.19
CA VAL A 132 5.66 -0.99 11.08
C VAL A 132 4.55 -1.78 11.77
N TRP A 133 4.56 -3.11 11.68
CA TRP A 133 3.59 -3.95 12.38
C TRP A 133 3.79 -3.94 13.91
N LEU A 134 5.03 -3.89 14.39
CA LEU A 134 5.33 -3.70 15.82
C LEU A 134 4.85 -2.33 16.32
N MET A 135 5.07 -1.28 15.52
CA MET A 135 4.54 0.06 15.79
C MET A 135 3.00 0.01 15.90
N ALA A 136 2.31 -0.60 14.94
CA ALA A 136 0.86 -0.74 14.96
C ALA A 136 0.35 -1.49 16.20
N GLY A 137 1.00 -2.60 16.56
CA GLY A 137 0.68 -3.38 17.76
C GLY A 137 0.83 -2.57 19.05
N ALA A 138 1.88 -1.76 19.17
CA ALA A 138 2.11 -0.90 20.33
C ALA A 138 0.99 0.14 20.52
N ALA A 139 0.50 0.73 19.43
CA ALA A 139 -0.59 1.70 19.48
C ALA A 139 -1.92 1.07 19.95
N CYS A 140 -2.27 -0.10 19.41
CA CYS A 140 -3.48 -0.82 19.81
C CYS A 140 -3.39 -1.36 21.24
N GLY A 141 -2.24 -1.91 21.65
CA GLY A 141 -2.01 -2.41 23.00
C GLY A 141 -2.12 -1.32 24.06
N TRP A 142 -1.65 -0.11 23.76
CA TRP A 142 -1.82 1.04 24.64
C TRP A 142 -3.28 1.51 24.75
N GLU A 143 -4.03 1.51 23.64
CA GLU A 143 -5.45 1.89 23.69
C GLU A 143 -6.26 0.90 24.53
N ALA A 144 -5.92 -0.39 24.51
CA ALA A 144 -6.60 -1.44 25.26
C ALA A 144 -6.26 -1.47 26.76
N SER A 145 -5.15 -0.86 27.20
CA SER A 145 -4.73 -0.84 28.60
C SER A 145 -5.26 0.35 29.41
N ARG A 146 -6.11 1.20 28.81
CA ARG A 146 -6.81 2.31 29.46
C ARG A 146 -8.26 1.95 29.75
#